data_AF-A0A843CJT8-F1
#
_entry.id   AF-A0A843CJT8-F1
#
_cell.length_a   1.000
_cell.length_b   1.000
_cell.length_c   1.000
_cell.angle_alpha   90.00
_cell.angle_beta   90.00
_cell.angle_gamma   90.00
#
_symmetry.space_group_name_H-M   'P 1'
#
loop_
_entity.id
_entity.type
_entity.pdbx_description
1 polymer ?
#
loop_
_entity_poly.entity_id
_entity_poly.type
_entity_poly.pdbx_seq_one_letter_code
_entity_poly.pdbx_strand_id
1 'polypeptide(L)'
;ISFVSVETQDRFHNPLQQVSSYEQILMNQYDPGNSIPFIDIGGQYLIQPSPNSPGVYAGSQYIPSIINGLNWTQIGSRLNDPSSAVAQAIDGAANTIIKAVCQVDGGRPSGICSLTLAQPTMAPPSGGSHRSSGLNIFIGTRTNFDDQYWRKSLRHI
;
A
#
# COMPACT_ATOMS: atom_id res chain seq x y z
N ILE A 1 -14.73 2.10 -7.89
CA ILE A 1 -14.34 1.59 -6.54
C ILE A 1 -14.82 2.59 -5.47
N SER A 2 -15.05 2.16 -4.23
CA SER A 2 -15.17 3.08 -3.09
C SER A 2 -14.03 2.80 -2.11
N PHE A 3 -13.40 3.84 -1.58
CA PHE A 3 -12.42 3.68 -0.51
C PHE A 3 -13.12 3.85 0.84
N VAL A 4 -12.90 2.91 1.75
CA VAL A 4 -13.35 2.99 3.13
C VAL A 4 -12.11 2.80 3.99
N SER A 5 -11.76 3.82 4.78
CA SER A 5 -10.65 3.74 5.72
C SER A 5 -11.13 3.29 7.10
N VAL A 6 -10.45 2.28 7.65
CA VAL A 6 -10.58 1.86 9.05
C VAL A 6 -9.21 1.86 9.70
N GLU A 7 -9.05 2.66 10.75
CA GLU A 7 -7.89 2.69 11.63
C GLU A 7 -8.23 1.90 12.90
N THR A 8 -7.45 0.85 13.17
CA THR A 8 -7.80 -0.11 14.22
C THR A 8 -7.40 0.37 15.61
N GLN A 9 -6.22 0.98 15.73
CA GLN A 9 -5.64 1.42 17.00
C GLN A 9 -4.60 2.52 16.80
N ASP A 10 -4.35 3.29 17.86
CA ASP A 10 -3.24 4.23 17.92
C ASP A 10 -1.91 3.52 18.27
N ARG A 11 -0.83 4.31 18.37
CA ARG A 11 0.51 3.82 18.75
C ARG A 11 0.59 3.27 20.19
N PHE A 12 -0.34 3.65 21.06
CA PHE A 12 -0.45 3.14 22.44
C PHE A 12 -1.39 1.94 22.53
N HIS A 13 -1.84 1.41 21.39
CA HIS A 13 -2.75 0.27 21.28
C HIS A 13 -4.15 0.58 21.82
N ASN A 14 -4.51 1.85 21.94
CA ASN A 14 -5.89 2.22 22.21
C ASN A 14 -6.71 2.02 20.93
N PRO A 15 -7.89 1.37 21.02
CA PRO A 15 -8.73 1.15 19.85
C PRO A 15 -9.26 2.49 19.30
N LEU A 16 -9.27 2.64 17.98
CA LEU A 16 -9.78 3.84 17.29
C LEU A 16 -11.15 3.59 16.66
N GLN A 17 -11.25 2.58 15.78
CA GLN A 17 -12.49 2.17 15.14
C GLN A 17 -12.79 0.69 15.40
N GLN A 18 -14.08 0.37 15.45
CA GLN A 18 -14.51 -1.02 15.56
C GLN A 18 -14.28 -1.74 14.22
N VAL A 19 -13.48 -2.80 14.25
CA VAL A 19 -13.23 -3.67 13.11
C VAL A 19 -14.42 -4.62 12.94
N SER A 20 -14.96 -4.72 11.73
CA SER A 20 -16.00 -5.69 11.42
C SER A 20 -15.45 -7.13 11.48
N SER A 21 -16.32 -8.13 11.60
CA SER A 21 -15.92 -9.54 11.57
C SER A 21 -15.20 -9.91 10.27
N TYR A 22 -15.59 -9.29 9.15
CA TYR A 22 -14.98 -9.50 7.85
C TYR A 22 -13.54 -8.97 7.79
N GLU A 23 -13.32 -7.73 8.23
CA GLU A 23 -11.99 -7.12 8.26
C GLU A 23 -11.06 -7.86 9.23
N GLN A 24 -11.60 -8.37 10.35
CA GLN A 24 -10.83 -9.18 11.29
C GLN A 24 -10.34 -10.50 10.66
N ILE A 25 -11.11 -11.11 9.76
CA ILE A 25 -10.68 -12.31 9.02
C ILE A 25 -9.49 -11.95 8.11
N LEU A 26 -9.58 -10.85 7.37
CA LEU A 26 -8.49 -10.39 6.50
C LEU A 26 -7.22 -10.07 7.29
N MET A 27 -7.37 -9.38 8.44
CA MET A 27 -6.25 -9.09 9.35
C MET A 27 -5.59 -10.37 9.86
N ASN A 28 -6.37 -11.35 10.31
CA ASN A 28 -5.82 -12.62 10.79
C ASN A 28 -5.13 -13.42 9.67
N GLN A 29 -5.63 -13.31 8.44
CA GLN A 29 -5.10 -14.04 7.29
C GLN A 29 -3.78 -13.44 6.78
N TYR A 30 -3.70 -12.11 6.67
CA TYR A 30 -2.60 -11.42 5.98
C TYR A 30 -1.64 -10.67 6.90
N ASP A 31 -2.00 -10.45 8.18
CA ASP A 31 -1.08 -9.97 9.23
C ASP A 31 -1.16 -10.84 10.49
N PRO A 32 -0.91 -12.17 10.39
CA PRO A 32 -0.97 -13.06 11.55
C PRO A 32 0.09 -12.72 12.62
N GLY A 33 1.14 -11.98 12.23
CA GLY A 33 2.22 -11.54 13.11
C GLY A 33 1.99 -10.20 13.79
N ASN A 34 0.89 -9.49 13.51
CA ASN A 34 0.60 -8.14 14.02
C ASN A 34 1.76 -7.15 13.80
N SER A 35 2.42 -7.21 12.65
CA SER A 35 3.77 -6.68 12.50
C SER A 35 3.98 -5.79 11.29
N ILE A 36 3.32 -6.05 10.15
CA ILE A 36 3.63 -5.34 8.90
C ILE A 36 2.34 -5.00 8.16
N PRO A 37 2.20 -3.76 7.65
CA PRO A 37 1.03 -3.40 6.89
C PRO A 37 0.91 -4.25 5.61
N PHE A 38 -0.31 -4.59 5.21
CA PHE A 38 -0.61 -5.19 3.91
C PHE A 38 -1.68 -4.37 3.18
N ILE A 39 -1.76 -4.54 1.86
CA ILE A 39 -2.81 -3.94 1.02
C ILE A 39 -3.49 -5.06 0.25
N ASP A 40 -4.76 -5.29 0.51
CA ASP A 40 -5.65 -6.07 -0.33
C ASP A 40 -6.45 -5.13 -1.27
N ILE A 41 -6.43 -5.43 -2.57
CA ILE A 41 -7.10 -4.65 -3.59
C ILE A 41 -8.17 -5.53 -4.22
N GLY A 42 -9.43 -5.27 -3.85
CA GLY A 42 -10.61 -5.94 -4.38
C GLY A 42 -10.69 -7.44 -4.09
N GLY A 43 -9.95 -7.96 -3.10
CA GLY A 43 -9.82 -9.40 -2.87
C GLY A 43 -9.12 -10.15 -4.02
N GLN A 44 -8.40 -9.44 -4.89
CA GLN A 44 -7.77 -10.01 -6.10
C GLN A 44 -6.25 -9.78 -6.18
N TYR A 45 -5.74 -8.77 -5.49
CA TYR A 45 -4.31 -8.48 -5.45
C TYR A 45 -3.90 -8.18 -4.02
N LEU A 46 -2.80 -8.79 -3.58
CA LEU A 46 -2.27 -8.63 -2.24
C LEU A 46 -0.84 -8.11 -2.30
N ILE A 47 -0.60 -6.99 -1.64
CA ILE A 47 0.73 -6.45 -1.38
C ILE A 47 1.03 -6.74 0.09
N GLN A 48 1.90 -7.72 0.31
CA GLN A 48 2.37 -8.14 1.63
C GLN A 48 3.88 -8.40 1.55
N PRO A 49 4.58 -8.48 2.70
CA PRO A 49 6.00 -8.79 2.70
C PRO A 49 6.17 -10.17 2.07
N SER A 50 6.99 -10.25 1.03
CA SER A 50 7.20 -11.52 0.33
C SER A 50 7.98 -12.46 1.25
N PRO A 51 7.47 -13.67 1.57
CA PRO A 51 8.25 -14.67 2.30
C PRO A 51 9.50 -15.11 1.53
N ASN A 52 9.54 -14.85 0.21
CA ASN A 52 10.63 -15.20 -0.69
C ASN A 52 11.48 -14.00 -1.14
N SER A 53 11.22 -12.79 -0.63
CA SER A 53 11.98 -11.58 -0.96
C SER A 53 12.24 -10.74 0.29
N PRO A 54 13.14 -11.22 1.18
CA PRO A 54 13.51 -10.47 2.37
C PRO A 54 14.07 -9.10 2.00
N GLY A 55 13.49 -8.04 2.57
CA GLY A 55 13.95 -6.66 2.40
C GLY A 55 13.03 -5.73 1.59
N VAL A 56 12.00 -6.26 0.93
CA VAL A 56 10.93 -5.43 0.33
C VAL A 56 9.76 -5.35 1.31
N TYR A 57 9.53 -4.15 1.85
CA TYR A 57 8.42 -3.90 2.78
C TYR A 57 7.12 -3.74 2.01
N ALA A 58 6.03 -4.32 2.49
CA ALA A 58 4.72 -4.20 1.84
C ALA A 58 4.21 -2.75 1.75
N GLY A 59 4.54 -1.91 2.74
CA GLY A 59 4.16 -0.49 2.71
C GLY A 59 4.87 0.28 1.59
N SER A 60 6.20 0.22 1.54
CA SER A 60 6.99 0.99 0.58
C SER A 60 7.08 0.32 -0.79
N GLN A 61 7.06 -1.01 -0.85
CA GLN A 61 7.29 -1.83 -2.05
C GLN A 61 8.64 -1.58 -2.75
N TYR A 62 9.57 -0.93 -2.06
CA TYR A 62 10.96 -0.74 -2.47
C TYR A 62 11.89 -0.85 -1.26
N ILE A 63 13.17 -1.09 -1.54
CA ILE A 63 14.23 -1.18 -0.51
C ILE A 63 14.67 0.25 -0.13
N PRO A 64 14.52 0.70 1.13
CA PRO A 64 14.82 2.09 1.54
C PRO A 64 16.25 2.55 1.27
N SER A 65 17.21 1.62 1.19
CA SER A 65 18.60 1.96 0.89
C SER A 65 18.80 2.67 -0.44
N ILE A 66 17.83 2.58 -1.37
CA ILE A 66 17.86 3.27 -2.66
C ILE A 66 17.86 4.80 -2.54
N ILE A 67 17.37 5.34 -1.43
CA ILE A 67 17.35 6.79 -1.14
C ILE A 67 18.32 7.21 -0.03
N ASN A 68 19.15 6.30 0.49
CA ASN A 68 20.08 6.62 1.56
C ASN A 68 21.07 7.71 1.13
N GLY A 69 21.24 8.72 2.00
CA GLY A 69 22.16 9.84 1.78
C GLY A 69 21.66 10.89 0.77
N LEU A 70 20.45 10.72 0.21
CA LEU A 70 19.83 11.73 -0.63
C LEU A 70 18.98 12.69 0.20
N ASN A 71 18.97 13.97 -0.18
CA ASN A 71 17.97 14.93 0.30
C ASN A 71 16.71 14.95 -0.59
N TRP A 72 15.65 15.61 -0.13
CA TRP A 72 14.37 15.67 -0.85
C TRP A 72 14.49 16.22 -2.27
N THR A 73 15.33 17.24 -2.48
CA THR A 73 15.57 17.81 -3.83
C THR A 73 16.21 16.79 -4.76
N GLN A 74 17.19 16.03 -4.26
CA GLN A 74 17.85 14.97 -5.04
C GLN A 74 16.90 13.81 -5.32
N ILE A 75 16.05 13.42 -4.35
CA ILE A 75 15.01 12.40 -4.55
C ILE A 75 14.04 12.86 -5.64
N GLY A 76 13.51 14.07 -5.53
CA GLY A 76 12.59 14.64 -6.55
C GLY A 76 13.22 14.73 -7.93
N SER A 77 14.49 15.17 -8.03
CA SER A 77 15.22 15.17 -9.29
C SER A 77 15.39 13.79 -9.89
N ARG A 78 15.57 12.75 -9.07
CA ARG A 78 15.70 11.36 -9.55
C ARG A 78 14.35 10.76 -9.93
N LEU A 79 13.28 11.07 -9.20
CA LEU A 79 11.91 10.69 -9.59
C LEU A 79 11.52 11.27 -10.96
N ASN A 80 11.99 12.48 -11.29
CA ASN A 80 11.76 13.08 -12.60
C ASN A 80 12.55 12.43 -13.75
N ASP A 81 13.53 11.57 -13.44
CA ASP A 81 14.29 10.81 -14.43
C ASP A 81 13.86 9.33 -14.39
N PRO A 82 13.06 8.86 -15.37
CA PRO A 82 12.53 7.49 -15.38
C PRO A 82 13.62 6.42 -15.54
N SER A 83 14.83 6.79 -15.94
CA SER A 83 15.97 5.88 -16.01
C SER A 83 16.69 5.73 -14.67
N SER A 84 16.40 6.59 -13.69
CA SER A 84 17.04 6.52 -12.38
C SER A 84 16.54 5.31 -11.58
N ALA A 85 17.43 4.73 -10.77
CA ALA A 85 17.06 3.61 -9.92
C ALA A 85 16.00 3.98 -8.85
N VAL A 86 15.93 5.27 -8.47
CA VAL A 86 14.89 5.78 -7.55
C VAL A 86 13.53 5.78 -8.23
N ALA A 87 13.41 6.30 -9.46
CA ALA A 87 12.16 6.31 -10.21
C ALA A 87 11.70 4.88 -10.53
N GLN A 88 12.59 4.02 -11.03
CA GLN A 88 12.25 2.63 -11.34
C GLN A 88 11.72 1.87 -10.12
N ALA A 89 12.27 2.13 -8.92
CA ALA A 89 11.82 1.50 -7.69
C ALA A 89 10.50 2.11 -7.18
N ILE A 90 10.44 3.43 -6.98
CA ILE A 90 9.31 4.10 -6.33
C ILE A 90 8.12 4.25 -7.29
N ASP A 91 8.34 4.72 -8.52
CA ASP A 91 7.26 4.82 -9.50
C ASP A 91 6.84 3.43 -9.98
N GLY A 92 7.76 2.47 -10.04
CA GLY A 92 7.43 1.06 -10.29
C GLY A 92 6.49 0.48 -9.23
N ALA A 93 6.76 0.76 -7.96
CA ALA A 93 5.86 0.41 -6.85
C ALA A 93 4.49 1.10 -6.98
N ALA A 94 4.45 2.40 -7.26
CA ALA A 94 3.19 3.13 -7.44
C ALA A 94 2.37 2.58 -8.63
N ASN A 95 3.04 2.33 -9.75
CA ASN A 95 2.45 1.76 -10.96
C ASN A 95 1.84 0.36 -10.72
N THR A 96 2.42 -0.40 -9.80
CA THR A 96 1.90 -1.70 -9.38
C THR A 96 0.51 -1.57 -8.73
N ILE A 97 0.35 -0.63 -7.79
CA ILE A 97 -0.94 -0.34 -7.17
C ILE A 97 -1.94 0.18 -8.21
N ILE A 98 -1.53 1.15 -9.04
CA ILE A 98 -2.40 1.74 -10.07
C ILE A 98 -2.96 0.64 -10.98
N LYS A 99 -2.11 -0.27 -11.45
CA LYS A 99 -2.54 -1.36 -12.32
C LYS A 99 -3.54 -2.29 -11.61
N ALA A 100 -3.27 -2.69 -10.37
CA ALA A 100 -4.18 -3.53 -9.59
C ALA A 100 -5.56 -2.87 -9.42
N VAL A 101 -5.58 -1.57 -9.05
CA VAL A 101 -6.82 -0.80 -8.93
C VAL A 101 -7.56 -0.71 -10.27
N CYS A 102 -6.85 -0.40 -11.36
CA CYS A 102 -7.43 -0.36 -12.70
C CYS A 102 -8.06 -1.69 -13.11
N GLN A 103 -7.42 -2.81 -12.79
CA GLN A 103 -7.97 -4.14 -13.09
C GLN A 103 -9.24 -4.41 -12.28
N VAL A 104 -9.23 -4.06 -10.99
CA VAL A 104 -10.39 -4.23 -10.10
C VAL A 104 -11.53 -3.29 -10.50
N ASP A 105 -11.26 -2.06 -10.94
CA ASP A 105 -12.29 -1.08 -11.36
C ASP A 105 -12.78 -1.23 -12.82
N GLY A 106 -12.39 -2.33 -13.49
CA GLY A 106 -12.78 -2.60 -14.87
C GLY A 106 -12.22 -1.59 -15.89
N GLY A 107 -11.01 -1.09 -15.64
CA GLY A 107 -10.27 -0.19 -16.53
C GLY A 107 -10.62 1.29 -16.36
N ARG A 108 -11.11 1.70 -15.18
CA ARG A 108 -11.52 3.10 -14.91
C ARG A 108 -10.63 3.79 -13.86
N PRO A 109 -10.41 5.11 -13.99
CA PRO A 109 -10.72 5.94 -15.17
C PRO A 109 -9.80 5.61 -16.35
N SER A 110 -10.35 5.57 -17.57
CA SER A 110 -9.63 5.08 -18.75
C SER A 110 -8.35 5.85 -19.06
N GLY A 111 -8.32 7.16 -18.84
CA GLY A 111 -7.13 7.98 -19.10
C GLY A 111 -5.88 7.59 -18.30
N ILE A 112 -6.05 6.98 -17.12
CA ILE A 112 -4.94 6.43 -16.34
C ILE A 112 -4.78 4.94 -16.64
N CYS A 113 -5.88 4.19 -16.70
CA CYS A 113 -5.83 2.75 -16.86
C CYS A 113 -5.42 2.27 -18.26
N SER A 114 -5.39 3.15 -19.26
CA SER A 114 -4.83 2.85 -20.58
C SER A 114 -3.34 3.17 -20.70
N LEU A 115 -2.72 3.79 -19.68
CA LEU A 115 -1.29 4.07 -19.71
C LEU A 115 -0.50 2.77 -19.66
N THR A 116 0.56 2.71 -20.47
CA THR A 116 1.50 1.59 -20.39
C THR A 116 2.42 1.83 -19.20
N LEU A 117 2.04 1.26 -18.06
CA LEU A 117 2.84 1.31 -16.84
C LEU A 117 3.71 0.05 -16.73
N ALA A 118 4.85 0.18 -16.05
CA ALA A 118 5.72 -0.96 -15.76
C ALA A 118 4.91 -2.11 -15.12
N GLN A 119 5.14 -3.34 -15.61
CA GLN A 119 4.31 -4.50 -15.26
C GLN A 119 4.77 -5.14 -13.94
N PRO A 120 3.85 -5.55 -13.06
CA PRO A 120 4.20 -6.21 -11.81
C PRO A 120 4.27 -7.73 -11.92
N THR A 121 5.10 -8.32 -11.07
CA THR A 121 4.97 -9.69 -10.53
C THR A 121 4.27 -9.61 -9.17
N MET A 122 2.94 -9.51 -9.14
CA MET A 122 2.15 -9.70 -7.91
C MET A 122 1.64 -11.13 -7.84
N ALA A 123 1.72 -11.74 -6.67
CA ALA A 123 1.03 -13.00 -6.43
C ALA A 123 -0.47 -12.71 -6.24
N PRO A 124 -1.37 -13.48 -6.87
CA PRO A 124 -2.77 -13.46 -6.50
C PRO A 124 -2.91 -13.89 -5.01
N PRO A 125 -3.94 -13.41 -4.30
CA PRO A 125 -4.15 -13.75 -2.89
C PRO A 125 -4.20 -15.27 -2.73
N SER A 126 -3.30 -15.80 -1.90
CA SER A 126 -3.27 -17.20 -1.53
C SER A 126 -4.33 -17.44 -0.45
N GLY A 127 -5.56 -17.73 -0.87
CA GLY A 127 -6.62 -18.19 0.02
C GLY A 127 -7.94 -17.46 -0.20
N GLY A 128 -8.96 -18.21 -0.65
CA GLY A 128 -10.38 -17.86 -0.61
C GLY A 128 -10.81 -16.62 -1.41
N SER A 129 -11.65 -16.78 -2.44
CA SER A 129 -12.36 -15.64 -3.03
C SER A 129 -13.35 -15.07 -2.02
N HIS A 130 -12.96 -14.01 -1.32
CA HIS A 130 -13.83 -13.28 -0.41
C HIS A 130 -14.49 -12.12 -1.18
N ARG A 131 -15.66 -12.39 -1.77
CA ARG A 131 -16.48 -11.34 -2.41
C ARG A 131 -17.13 -10.49 -1.33
N SER A 132 -16.50 -9.37 -0.99
CA SER A 132 -17.22 -8.26 -0.37
C SER A 132 -18.15 -7.63 -1.42
N SER A 133 -19.36 -7.24 -1.04
CA SER A 133 -20.38 -6.68 -1.95
C SER A 133 -20.03 -5.29 -2.52
N GLY A 134 -18.79 -4.83 -2.36
CA GLY A 134 -18.21 -3.64 -2.98
C GLY A 134 -16.76 -3.89 -3.42
N LEU A 135 -16.32 -3.20 -4.47
CA LEU A 135 -14.89 -3.05 -4.80
C LEU A 135 -14.24 -2.25 -3.66
N ASN A 136 -13.60 -2.94 -2.71
CA ASN A 136 -12.96 -2.34 -1.55
C ASN A 136 -11.44 -2.54 -1.63
N ILE A 137 -10.69 -1.51 -1.24
CA ILE A 137 -9.26 -1.63 -0.91
C ILE A 137 -9.19 -1.72 0.60
N PHE A 138 -8.60 -2.79 1.12
CA PHE A 138 -8.38 -2.98 2.54
C PHE A 138 -6.89 -2.81 2.83
N ILE A 139 -6.56 -1.81 3.65
CA ILE A 139 -5.19 -1.60 4.11
C ILE A 139 -5.16 -2.00 5.58
N GLY A 140 -4.60 -3.17 5.87
CA GLY A 140 -4.36 -3.58 7.24
C GLY A 140 -3.09 -2.92 7.73
N THR A 141 -3.17 -1.99 8.68
CA THR A 141 -2.00 -1.45 9.37
C THR A 141 -2.23 -1.45 10.88
N ARG A 142 -1.18 -1.76 11.65
CA ARG A 142 -1.04 -1.32 13.05
C ARG A 142 0.08 -0.32 13.09
N THR A 143 -0.25 0.95 12.88
CA THR A 143 0.73 2.03 12.87
C THR A 143 1.10 2.47 14.28
N ASN A 144 2.40 2.47 14.59
CA ASN A 144 2.98 3.24 15.68
C ASN A 144 3.05 4.76 15.35
N PHE A 145 2.05 5.32 14.67
CA PHE A 145 2.04 6.72 14.26
C PHE A 145 1.48 7.63 15.36
N ASP A 146 2.18 8.73 15.64
CA ASP A 146 1.78 9.75 16.60
C ASP A 146 1.04 10.89 15.91
N ASP A 147 -0.27 10.96 16.10
CA ASP A 147 -1.12 12.05 15.58
C ASP A 147 -0.63 13.44 16.05
N GLN A 148 0.12 13.53 17.15
CA GLN A 148 0.66 14.81 17.63
C GLN A 148 1.73 15.43 16.72
N TYR A 149 2.48 14.63 15.97
CA TYR A 149 3.55 15.16 15.10
C TYR A 149 2.99 15.75 13.80
N TRP A 150 1.94 15.15 13.23
CA TRP A 150 1.36 15.63 11.96
C TRP A 150 0.55 16.93 12.13
N ARG A 151 -0.21 17.06 13.23
CA ARG A 151 -0.94 18.30 13.57
C ARG A 151 -0.03 19.52 13.81
N LYS A 152 1.28 19.33 13.98
CA LYS A 152 2.27 20.42 14.06
C LYS A 152 2.85 20.76 12.69
N SER A 153 3.12 19.76 11.85
CA SER A 153 3.67 19.99 10.50
C SER A 153 2.70 20.70 9.54
N LEU A 154 1.38 20.48 9.67
CA LEU A 154 0.38 21.16 8.83
C LEU A 154 0.03 22.60 9.24
N ARG A 155 0.64 23.14 10.31
CA ARG A 155 0.46 24.56 10.70
C ARG A 155 1.51 25.49 10.08
N HIS A 156 2.42 24.94 9.27
CA HIS A 156 3.48 25.69 8.59
C HIS A 156 3.50 25.43 7.07
N ILE A 157 2.39 24.96 6.52
CA ILE A 157 2.08 24.91 5.08
C ILE A 157 0.79 25.71 4.89
#